data_AF-A0A5P9GXB7-F1
#
_entry.id   AF-A0A5P9GXB7-F1
#
_cell.length_a   1.000
_cell.length_b   1.000
_cell.length_c   1.000
_cell.angle_alpha   90.00
_cell.angle_beta   90.00
_cell.angle_gamma   90.00
#
_symmetry.space_group_name_H-M   'P 1'
#
loop_
_entity.id
_entity.type
_entity.pdbx_description
1 polymer ?
#
loop_
_entity_poly.entity_id
_entity_poly.type
_entity_poly.pdbx_seq_one_letter_code
_entity_poly.pdbx_strand_id
1 'polypeptide(L)'
;MNKKAKTDNPTDYPPANALRVSKWSDMPANTAPARYEIIGEDGQAKTITLAKGNRIILDALLERPVYCASPVRISDRVCILRRDYGVPITKEMYSNDAATDRARFGVYSLSGTVRRIDGGAA
;
A
#
# COMPACT_ATOMS: atom_id res chain seq x y z
N MET A 1 -30.93 0.40 -6.62
CA MET A 1 -29.90 0.24 -5.58
C MET A 1 -29.14 -1.04 -5.85
N ASN A 2 -27.98 -0.97 -6.51
CA ASN A 2 -27.20 -2.16 -6.86
C ASN A 2 -26.02 -2.26 -5.89
N LYS A 3 -26.16 -3.07 -4.84
CA LYS A 3 -25.03 -3.52 -4.04
C LYS A 3 -24.18 -4.43 -4.93
N LYS A 4 -23.02 -3.95 -5.41
CA LYS A 4 -22.03 -4.85 -6.02
C LYS A 4 -21.51 -5.78 -4.92
N ALA A 5 -21.79 -7.07 -5.07
CA ALA A 5 -21.16 -8.12 -4.29
C ALA A 5 -19.64 -8.07 -4.55
N LYS A 6 -18.85 -7.92 -3.47
CA LYS A 6 -17.42 -8.21 -3.51
C LYS A 6 -17.28 -9.73 -3.53
N THR A 7 -16.94 -10.28 -4.67
CA THR A 7 -16.51 -11.67 -4.79
C THR A 7 -15.06 -11.74 -4.32
N ASP A 8 -14.82 -11.79 -3.01
CA ASP A 8 -13.50 -12.09 -2.44
C ASP A 8 -13.21 -13.60 -2.60
N ASN A 9 -13.11 -14.10 -3.84
CA ASN A 9 -12.47 -15.38 -4.08
C ASN A 9 -10.97 -15.14 -3.96
N PRO A 10 -10.28 -15.74 -2.98
CA PRO A 10 -8.84 -15.56 -2.87
C PRO A 10 -8.18 -16.17 -4.10
N THR A 11 -7.55 -15.31 -4.90
CA THR A 11 -6.69 -15.73 -5.99
C THR A 11 -5.49 -16.48 -5.38
N ASP A 12 -5.05 -17.58 -5.99
CA ASP A 12 -3.92 -18.36 -5.45
C ASP A 12 -2.57 -17.63 -5.63
N TYR A 13 -2.50 -16.70 -6.57
CA TYR A 13 -1.26 -16.03 -6.95
C TYR A 13 -1.38 -14.51 -6.87
N PRO A 14 -0.50 -13.83 -6.10
CA PRO A 14 -0.43 -12.37 -6.10
C PRO A 14 0.07 -11.86 -7.46
N PRO A 15 -0.09 -10.55 -7.75
CA PRO A 15 0.49 -9.94 -8.93
C PRO A 15 1.99 -10.25 -9.01
N ALA A 16 2.51 -10.59 -10.19
CA ALA A 16 3.90 -11.02 -10.36
C ALA A 16 4.93 -9.97 -9.91
N ASN A 17 4.55 -8.69 -9.91
CA ASN A 17 5.38 -7.57 -9.46
C ASN A 17 5.17 -7.21 -7.97
N ALA A 18 4.35 -7.95 -7.22
CA ALA A 18 4.08 -7.64 -5.81
C ALA A 18 5.34 -7.84 -4.96
N LEU A 19 5.71 -6.82 -4.18
CA LEU A 19 6.86 -6.85 -3.30
C LEU A 19 6.53 -7.60 -2.00
N ARG A 20 7.25 -8.70 -1.77
CA ARG A 20 7.30 -9.35 -0.46
C ARG A 20 8.30 -8.62 0.44
N VAL A 21 7.79 -7.93 1.44
CA VAL A 21 8.62 -7.24 2.44
C VAL A 21 8.97 -8.23 3.55
N SER A 22 10.22 -8.67 3.59
CA SER A 22 10.77 -9.58 4.61
C SER A 22 11.53 -8.81 5.70
N LYS A 23 12.11 -7.65 5.34
CA LYS A 23 12.79 -6.71 6.25
C LYS A 23 12.58 -5.27 5.80
N TRP A 24 12.77 -4.30 6.69
CA TRP A 24 12.61 -2.86 6.37
C TRP A 24 13.51 -2.38 5.24
N SER A 25 14.69 -3.00 5.06
CA SER A 25 15.61 -2.66 3.98
C SER A 25 15.15 -3.13 2.59
N ASP A 26 14.06 -3.91 2.49
CA ASP A 26 13.47 -4.27 1.20
C ASP A 26 12.64 -3.13 0.62
N MET A 27 12.40 -2.05 1.39
CA MET A 27 11.60 -0.89 1.03
C MET A 27 12.46 0.35 0.82
N PRO A 28 11.92 1.42 0.19
CA PRO A 28 12.61 2.69 0.06
C PRO A 28 13.13 3.20 1.41
N ALA A 29 14.40 3.59 1.47
CA ALA A 29 15.06 3.95 2.75
C ALA A 29 14.85 5.41 3.17
N ASN A 30 14.34 6.26 2.27
CA ASN A 30 14.31 7.70 2.52
C ASN A 30 13.16 8.09 3.46
N THR A 31 13.51 8.64 4.61
CA THR A 31 12.56 9.00 5.68
C THR A 31 12.23 10.49 5.76
N ALA A 32 12.89 11.33 4.97
CA ALA A 32 12.67 12.78 4.98
C ALA A 32 11.20 13.13 4.68
N PRO A 33 10.65 14.26 5.14
CA PRO A 33 9.31 14.67 4.77
C PRO A 33 9.15 14.79 3.24
N ALA A 34 8.00 14.37 2.71
CA ALA A 34 7.61 14.56 1.32
C ALA A 34 6.11 14.84 1.21
N ARG A 35 5.70 15.69 0.25
CA ARG A 35 4.30 15.92 -0.09
C ARG A 35 3.79 15.01 -1.20
N TYR A 36 2.54 14.62 -1.05
CA TYR A 36 1.80 13.80 -2.00
C TYR A 36 0.45 14.45 -2.28
N GLU A 37 0.04 14.40 -3.53
CA GLU A 37 -1.33 14.65 -3.94
C GLU A 37 -2.06 13.32 -4.08
N ILE A 38 -3.26 13.27 -3.50
CA ILE A 38 -4.17 12.13 -3.55
C ILE A 38 -5.45 12.61 -4.18
N ILE A 39 -5.93 11.91 -5.20
CA ILE A 39 -7.29 12.10 -5.71
C ILE A 39 -8.20 11.15 -4.93
N GLY A 40 -9.08 11.72 -4.12
CA GLY A 40 -10.09 10.99 -3.36
C GLY A 40 -11.11 10.30 -4.26
N GLU A 41 -11.92 9.40 -3.70
CA GLU A 41 -12.99 8.70 -4.44
C GLU A 41 -14.06 9.66 -4.98
N ASP A 42 -14.20 10.84 -4.38
CA ASP A 42 -15.07 11.94 -4.81
C ASP A 42 -14.46 12.80 -5.94
N GLY A 43 -13.25 12.48 -6.38
CA GLY A 43 -12.49 13.24 -7.36
C GLY A 43 -11.80 14.49 -6.80
N GLN A 44 -11.89 14.78 -5.50
CA GLN A 44 -11.20 15.92 -4.91
C GLN A 44 -9.73 15.60 -4.66
N ALA A 45 -8.86 16.54 -5.04
CA ALA A 45 -7.44 16.46 -4.74
C ALA A 45 -7.16 16.93 -3.31
N LYS A 46 -6.42 16.14 -2.54
CA LYS A 46 -5.91 16.48 -1.22
C LYS A 46 -4.39 16.36 -1.21
N THR A 47 -3.73 17.35 -0.60
CA THR A 47 -2.29 17.27 -0.33
C THR A 47 -2.04 16.78 1.09
N ILE A 48 -1.13 15.81 1.23
CA ILE A 48 -0.64 15.33 2.52
C ILE A 48 0.88 15.44 2.59
N THR A 49 1.42 15.58 3.80
CA THR A 49 2.86 15.47 4.05
C THR A 49 3.11 14.22 4.89
N LEU A 50 4.01 13.35 4.44
CA LEU A 50 4.41 12.15 5.17
C LEU A 50 5.91 12.16 5.44
N ALA A 51 6.29 11.53 6.55
CA ALA A 51 7.69 11.30 6.92
C ALA A 51 7.84 9.91 7.53
N LYS A 52 9.09 9.48 7.76
CA LYS A 52 9.42 8.24 8.46
C LYS A 52 8.72 7.04 7.81
N GLY A 53 8.25 6.08 8.63
CA GLY A 53 7.67 4.83 8.14
C GLY A 53 6.43 4.99 7.26
N ASN A 54 5.57 6.00 7.50
CA ASN A 54 4.38 6.19 6.65
C ASN A 54 4.77 6.59 5.23
N ARG A 55 5.79 7.43 5.10
CA ARG A 55 6.39 7.76 3.81
C ARG A 55 6.96 6.51 3.14
N ILE A 56 7.77 5.71 3.84
CA ILE A 56 8.38 4.50 3.27
C ILE A 56 7.31 3.59 2.65
N ILE A 57 6.21 3.36 3.37
CA ILE A 57 5.12 2.51 2.89
C ILE A 57 4.42 3.12 1.68
N LEU A 58 4.16 4.44 1.68
CA LEU A 58 3.52 5.07 0.52
C LEU A 58 4.44 5.07 -0.71
N ASP A 59 5.73 5.36 -0.54
CA ASP A 59 6.71 5.30 -1.62
C ASP A 59 6.79 3.87 -2.21
N ALA A 60 6.79 2.83 -1.35
CA ALA A 60 6.75 1.44 -1.82
C ALA A 60 5.46 1.11 -2.61
N LEU A 61 4.30 1.57 -2.12
CA LEU A 61 3.00 1.36 -2.76
C LEU A 61 2.86 2.09 -4.10
N LEU A 62 3.55 3.23 -4.27
CA LEU A 62 3.61 3.96 -5.54
C LEU A 62 4.40 3.19 -6.60
N GLU A 63 5.41 2.41 -6.21
CA GLU A 63 6.22 1.61 -7.14
C GLU A 63 5.52 0.32 -7.56
N ARG A 64 4.89 -0.38 -6.62
CA ARG A 64 4.28 -1.71 -6.84
C ARG A 64 3.38 -2.13 -5.67
N PRO A 65 2.49 -3.13 -5.84
CA PRO A 65 1.77 -3.73 -4.73
C PRO A 65 2.71 -4.30 -3.68
N VAL A 66 2.34 -4.24 -2.40
CA VAL A 66 3.22 -4.62 -1.27
C VAL A 66 2.49 -5.56 -0.32
N TYR A 67 3.18 -6.60 0.15
CA TYR A 67 2.71 -7.45 1.24
C TYR A 67 3.87 -7.78 2.18
N CYS A 68 3.56 -8.06 3.45
CA CYS A 68 4.60 -8.36 4.43
C CYS A 68 4.63 -9.82 4.85
N ALA A 69 5.84 -10.32 5.10
CA ALA A 69 6.04 -11.41 6.04
C ALA A 69 5.79 -10.92 7.48
N SER A 70 5.50 -11.86 8.40
CA SER A 70 5.22 -11.63 9.83
C SER A 70 6.05 -10.54 10.55
N PRO A 71 7.38 -10.37 10.31
CA PRO A 71 8.18 -9.44 11.10
C PRO A 71 8.02 -7.96 10.74
N VAL A 72 7.59 -7.58 9.54
CA VAL A 72 7.61 -6.16 9.11
C VAL A 72 6.29 -5.43 9.36
N ARG A 73 5.21 -6.16 9.73
CA ARG A 73 3.88 -5.65 10.15
C ARG A 73 3.50 -4.30 9.53
N ILE A 74 3.44 -4.25 8.20
CA ILE A 74 3.14 -3.01 7.46
C ILE A 74 1.66 -2.59 7.60
N SER A 75 0.79 -3.50 8.03
CA SER A 75 -0.66 -3.29 8.16
C SER A 75 -1.03 -2.07 9.00
N ASP A 76 -0.32 -1.81 10.11
CA ASP A 76 -0.63 -0.68 10.99
C ASP A 76 -0.43 0.66 10.26
N ARG A 77 0.66 0.76 9.50
CA ARG A 77 0.95 1.95 8.67
C ARG A 77 -0.02 2.08 7.52
N VAL A 78 -0.40 0.97 6.88
CA VAL A 78 -1.45 0.96 5.85
C VAL A 78 -2.78 1.44 6.42
N CYS A 79 -3.15 1.03 7.64
CA CYS A 79 -4.35 1.50 8.30
C CYS A 79 -4.32 3.01 8.54
N ILE A 80 -3.19 3.56 9.00
CA ILE A 80 -2.99 5.00 9.18
C ILE A 80 -3.12 5.74 7.84
N LEU A 81 -2.40 5.29 6.80
CA LEU A 81 -2.46 5.90 5.47
C LEU A 81 -3.88 5.93 4.91
N ARG A 82 -4.62 4.83 5.07
CA ARG A 82 -5.99 4.73 4.57
C ARG A 82 -6.98 5.56 5.38
N ARG A 83 -6.95 5.49 6.71
CA ARG A 83 -7.97 6.10 7.58
C ARG A 83 -7.71 7.57 7.85
N ASP A 84 -6.47 7.93 8.15
CA ASP A 84 -6.13 9.25 8.66
C ASP A 84 -5.75 10.20 7.51
N TYR A 85 -5.07 9.65 6.49
CA TYR A 85 -4.62 10.43 5.35
C TYR A 85 -5.56 10.35 4.14
N GLY A 86 -6.43 9.33 4.09
CA GLY A 86 -7.36 9.13 2.98
C GLY A 86 -6.71 8.54 1.73
N VAL A 87 -5.56 7.86 1.87
CA VAL A 87 -4.90 7.20 0.74
C VAL A 87 -5.80 6.04 0.24
N PRO A 88 -6.12 5.98 -1.07
CA PRO A 88 -6.95 4.93 -1.64
C PRO A 88 -6.16 3.62 -1.74
N ILE A 89 -6.10 2.88 -0.64
CA ILE A 89 -5.42 1.58 -0.55
C ILE A 89 -6.45 0.46 -0.50
N THR A 90 -6.37 -0.46 -1.46
CA THR A 90 -7.09 -1.74 -1.43
C THR A 90 -6.24 -2.84 -0.84
N LYS A 91 -6.92 -3.81 -0.22
CA LYS A 91 -6.32 -5.05 0.27
C LYS A 91 -7.04 -6.20 -0.42
N GLU A 92 -6.30 -7.01 -1.15
CA GLU A 92 -6.79 -8.27 -1.71
C GLU A 92 -6.18 -9.44 -0.92
N MET A 93 -6.99 -10.46 -0.67
CA MET A 93 -6.59 -11.63 0.10
C MET A 93 -6.18 -12.74 -0.87
N TYR A 94 -5.00 -13.31 -0.64
CA TYR A 94 -4.47 -14.45 -1.38
C TYR A 94 -4.30 -15.63 -0.43
N SER A 95 -4.32 -16.84 -0.98
CA SER A 95 -4.16 -18.09 -0.23
C SER A 95 -2.78 -18.71 -0.46
N ASN A 96 -2.43 -19.70 0.36
CA ASN A 96 -1.25 -20.55 0.14
C ASN A 96 0.07 -19.76 0.05
N ASP A 97 0.43 -19.01 1.10
CA ASP A 97 1.74 -18.34 1.14
C ASP A 97 2.87 -19.37 1.22
N ALA A 98 3.41 -19.75 0.06
CA ALA A 98 4.45 -20.77 -0.07
C ALA A 98 5.71 -20.51 0.77
N ALA A 99 5.97 -19.26 1.17
CA ALA A 99 7.18 -18.93 1.93
C ALA A 99 6.95 -18.72 3.44
N THR A 100 5.71 -18.71 3.93
CA THR A 100 5.45 -18.77 5.39
C THR A 100 4.49 -19.87 5.81
N ASP A 101 4.04 -20.70 4.87
CA ASP A 101 3.02 -21.74 5.07
C ASP A 101 1.70 -21.19 5.64
N ARG A 102 1.45 -19.89 5.46
CA ARG A 102 0.23 -19.25 5.91
C ARG A 102 -0.90 -19.54 4.95
N ALA A 103 -2.03 -19.96 5.51
CA ALA A 103 -3.25 -20.22 4.75
C ALA A 103 -3.71 -18.98 3.95
N ARG A 104 -3.53 -17.77 4.49
CA ARG A 104 -3.91 -16.51 3.82
C ARG A 104 -2.94 -15.37 4.11
N PHE A 105 -2.74 -14.51 3.11
CA PHE A 105 -1.98 -13.27 3.23
C PHE A 105 -2.68 -12.14 2.45
N GLY A 106 -2.42 -10.90 2.84
CA GLY A 106 -3.02 -9.73 2.20
C GLY A 106 -1.98 -8.96 1.40
N VAL A 107 -2.28 -8.65 0.13
CA VAL A 107 -1.50 -7.73 -0.69
C VAL A 107 -2.20 -6.39 -0.75
N TYR A 108 -1.43 -5.33 -0.54
CA TYR A 108 -1.90 -3.95 -0.56
C TYR A 108 -1.51 -3.28 -1.86
N SER A 109 -2.43 -2.56 -2.47
CA SER A 109 -2.23 -1.83 -3.73
C SER A 109 -2.95 -0.48 -3.66
N LEU A 110 -2.46 0.49 -4.45
CA LEU A 110 -3.19 1.74 -4.67
C LEU A 110 -4.35 1.50 -5.64
N SER A 111 -5.54 1.93 -5.26
CA SER A 111 -6.76 1.82 -6.09
C SER A 111 -7.19 3.14 -6.71
N GLY A 112 -6.43 4.22 -6.49
CA GLY A 112 -6.70 5.54 -7.01
C GLY A 112 -5.42 6.30 -7.32
N THR A 113 -5.56 7.55 -7.77
CA THR A 113 -4.41 8.37 -8.17
C THR A 113 -3.73 8.96 -6.94
N VAL A 114 -2.48 8.56 -6.73
CA VAL A 114 -1.59 9.17 -5.75
C VAL A 114 -0.31 9.51 -6.48
N ARG A 115 0.20 10.72 -6.29
CA ARG A 115 1.48 11.15 -6.85
C ARG A 115 2.25 11.99 -5.88
N ARG A 116 3.57 11.84 -5.91
CA ARG A 116 4.47 12.72 -5.17
C ARG A 116 4.53 14.08 -5.85
N ILE A 117 4.37 15.16 -5.08
CA ILE A 117 4.39 16.54 -5.60
C ILE A 117 5.60 17.35 -5.09
N ASP A 118 6.34 16.80 -4.12
CA ASP A 118 7.65 17.31 -3.72
C ASP A 118 8.76 16.43 -4.23
N GLY A 119 9.39 16.87 -5.31
CA GLY A 119 10.51 16.18 -5.95
C GLY A 119 10.93 16.78 -7.30
N GLY A 120 10.61 18.04 -7.57
CA GLY A 120 11.31 18.81 -8.60
C GLY A 120 12.47 19.57 -7.95
N ALA A 121 13.70 19.19 -8.32
CA ALA A 121 15.01 19.70 -7.88
C ALA A 121 15.51 19.19 -6.52
N ALA A 122 16.72 18.64 -6.37
CA ALA A 122 17.90 18.66 -7.25
C ALA A 122 18.37 17.25 -7.66
#